data_AF-A0A849H2I6-F1
#
_entry.id   AF-A0A849H2I6-F1
#
_cell.length_a   1.000
_cell.length_b   1.000
_cell.length_c   1.000
_cell.angle_alpha   90.00
_cell.angle_beta   90.00
_cell.angle_gamma   90.00
#
_symmetry.space_group_name_H-M   'P 1'
#
loop_
_entity.id
_entity.type
_entity.pdbx_description
1 polymer ?
#
loop_
_entity_poly.entity_id
_entity_poly.type
_entity_poly.pdbx_seq_one_letter_code
_entity_poly.pdbx_strand_id
1 'polypeptide(L)'
;MTISNGSEKEPLWLVIERKISELGDHDLAEDNLEKAIQQVAAKLDQTGFAVSGNAGHMLALRNAVGARVAAGRPLMEDLNKAFGALSLGDLTSPYVATVKLVDKVGEDWPALKTSERRTHVDKMVRGIKLDLLVAKAKGVDGDGGIRLLIEEDLDPAVIIDRMGIDQAEFDRVIAAVAAERAERVRVAELLDGVSDRPQADQIRHLITSDVSEELIIELGGADQAAIADVKRAMEEEIAEKKRLAEEEAARKAAEAAGPSLGDIAPDDMLEYIESIREILDFSDVEKEIRVMCEQSGIPKDLVEIAVSDPDKLDELETEAEG
;
A
#
# COMPACT_ATOMS: atom_id res chain seq x y z
N MET A 1 17.26 -9.43 -26.00
CA MET A 1 18.04 -9.94 -24.85
C MET A 1 19.11 -8.91 -24.56
N THR A 2 18.83 -8.01 -23.62
CA THR A 2 19.78 -6.99 -23.20
C THR A 2 20.44 -7.52 -21.93
N ILE A 3 21.63 -8.08 -22.08
CA ILE A 3 22.44 -8.52 -20.94
C ILE A 3 22.88 -7.25 -20.23
N SER A 4 22.31 -6.99 -19.06
CA SER A 4 22.68 -5.87 -18.19
C SER A 4 24.09 -6.06 -17.63
N ASN A 5 24.81 -4.93 -17.62
CA ASN A 5 26.15 -4.66 -17.12
C ASN A 5 26.66 -5.55 -15.97
N GLY A 6 27.61 -6.41 -16.32
CA GLY A 6 28.65 -6.96 -15.46
C GLY A 6 29.84 -7.30 -16.37
N SER A 7 31.06 -6.98 -15.95
CA SER A 7 32.32 -7.04 -16.72
C SER A 7 32.76 -8.44 -17.21
N GLU A 8 31.86 -9.42 -17.33
CA GLU A 8 32.16 -10.73 -17.90
C GLU A 8 32.05 -10.67 -19.43
N LYS A 9 33.19 -10.85 -20.10
CA LYS A 9 33.23 -11.11 -21.53
C LYS A 9 32.33 -12.31 -21.84
N GLU A 10 31.45 -12.17 -22.83
CA GLU A 10 30.55 -13.23 -23.24
C GLU A 10 31.32 -14.55 -23.50
N PRO A 11 30.81 -15.72 -23.07
CA PRO A 11 31.58 -16.95 -23.18
C PRO A 11 31.79 -17.34 -24.64
N LEU A 12 33.02 -17.78 -24.95
CA LEU A 12 33.48 -18.08 -26.31
C LEU A 12 32.50 -18.98 -27.07
N TRP A 13 31.95 -20.00 -26.41
CA TRP A 13 31.03 -20.93 -27.07
C TRP A 13 29.78 -20.23 -27.60
N LEU A 14 29.19 -19.27 -26.90
CA LEU A 14 28.03 -18.51 -27.40
C LEU A 14 28.39 -17.66 -28.61
N VAL A 15 29.57 -17.04 -28.59
CA VAL A 15 30.04 -16.23 -29.71
C VAL A 15 30.28 -17.11 -30.93
N ILE A 16 30.86 -18.30 -30.76
CA ILE A 16 30.98 -19.32 -31.80
C ILE A 16 29.58 -19.68 -32.35
N GLU A 17 28.65 -20.10 -31.50
CA GLU A 17 27.32 -20.59 -31.93
C GLU A 17 26.51 -19.51 -32.69
N ARG A 18 26.63 -18.24 -32.28
CA ARG A 18 26.03 -17.12 -33.04
C ARG A 18 26.71 -16.89 -34.38
N LYS A 19 28.04 -16.95 -34.45
CA LYS A 19 28.77 -16.77 -35.71
C LYS A 19 28.57 -17.92 -36.69
N ILE A 20 28.49 -19.16 -36.21
CA ILE A 20 28.16 -20.26 -37.10
C ILE A 20 26.72 -20.14 -37.59
N SER A 21 25.78 -19.61 -36.79
CA SER A 21 24.38 -19.43 -37.24
C SER A 21 24.24 -18.51 -38.47
N GLU A 22 25.26 -17.69 -38.77
CA GLU A 22 25.31 -16.83 -39.97
C GLU A 22 25.66 -17.61 -41.26
N LEU A 23 26.23 -18.82 -41.16
CA LEU A 23 26.66 -19.59 -42.35
C LEU A 23 25.47 -20.27 -43.02
N GLY A 24 25.43 -20.28 -44.35
CA GLY A 24 24.41 -20.99 -45.13
C GLY A 24 24.82 -22.42 -45.50
N ASP A 25 23.92 -23.17 -46.12
CA ASP A 25 24.17 -24.57 -46.53
C ASP A 25 25.36 -24.72 -47.46
N HIS A 26 25.60 -23.72 -48.33
CA HIS A 26 26.75 -23.70 -49.23
C HIS A 26 28.09 -23.65 -48.49
N ASP A 27 28.15 -22.92 -47.38
CA ASP A 27 29.36 -22.79 -46.55
C ASP A 27 29.64 -24.08 -45.75
N LEU A 28 28.60 -24.87 -45.48
CA LEU A 28 28.67 -26.12 -44.73
C LEU A 28 28.93 -27.35 -45.61
N ALA A 29 29.02 -27.17 -46.93
CA ALA A 29 29.42 -28.22 -47.86
C ALA A 29 30.88 -28.67 -47.60
N GLU A 30 31.18 -29.95 -47.79
CA GLU A 30 32.47 -30.56 -47.45
C GLU A 30 33.67 -29.84 -48.09
N ASP A 31 33.52 -29.37 -49.33
CA ASP A 31 34.52 -28.63 -50.10
C ASP A 31 34.73 -27.19 -49.62
N ASN A 32 33.76 -26.61 -48.90
CA ASN A 32 33.79 -25.24 -48.39
C ASN A 32 33.98 -25.14 -46.87
N LEU A 33 33.85 -26.26 -46.15
CA LEU A 33 33.74 -26.29 -44.69
C LEU A 33 34.97 -25.68 -43.98
N GLU A 34 36.18 -26.11 -44.34
CA GLU A 34 37.40 -25.57 -43.70
C GLU A 34 37.60 -24.09 -44.03
N LYS A 35 37.26 -23.65 -45.25
CA LYS A 35 37.30 -22.23 -45.62
C LYS A 35 36.33 -21.41 -44.76
N ALA A 36 35.11 -21.91 -44.56
CA ALA A 36 34.11 -21.27 -43.70
C ALA A 36 34.59 -21.22 -42.23
N ILE A 37 35.17 -22.30 -41.70
CA ILE A 37 35.76 -22.35 -40.36
C ILE A 37 36.86 -21.29 -40.20
N GLN A 38 37.78 -21.17 -41.15
CA GLN A 38 38.86 -20.17 -41.10
C GLN A 38 38.31 -18.73 -41.16
N GLN A 39 37.27 -18.48 -41.96
CA GLN A 39 36.59 -17.18 -42.01
C GLN A 39 35.91 -16.84 -40.69
N VAL A 40 35.23 -17.80 -40.05
CA VAL A 40 34.63 -17.61 -38.73
C VAL A 40 35.72 -17.36 -37.67
N ALA A 41 36.82 -18.11 -37.68
CA ALA A 41 37.95 -17.90 -36.78
C ALA A 41 38.51 -16.47 -36.90
N ALA A 42 38.74 -15.99 -38.13
CA ALA A 42 39.23 -14.64 -38.38
C ALA A 42 38.24 -13.55 -37.88
N LYS A 43 36.93 -13.77 -38.02
CA LYS A 43 35.91 -12.88 -37.44
C LYS A 43 35.94 -12.90 -35.91
N LEU A 44 36.14 -14.06 -35.29
CA LEU A 44 36.22 -14.20 -33.83
C LEU A 44 37.50 -13.56 -33.26
N ASP A 45 38.60 -13.56 -34.01
CA ASP A 45 39.84 -12.86 -33.62
C ASP A 45 39.63 -11.35 -33.45
N GLN A 46 38.81 -10.74 -34.32
CA GLN A 46 38.46 -9.31 -34.24
C GLN A 46 37.68 -8.97 -32.96
N THR A 47 37.06 -9.97 -32.31
CA THR A 47 36.40 -9.83 -31.00
C THR A 47 37.32 -10.15 -29.81
N GLY A 48 38.62 -10.31 -30.08
CA GLY A 48 39.67 -10.48 -29.07
C GLY A 48 39.71 -11.88 -28.44
N PHE A 49 39.10 -12.90 -29.05
CA PHE A 49 39.21 -14.29 -28.55
C PHE A 49 40.44 -15.04 -29.07
N ALA A 50 41.17 -14.47 -30.06
CA ALA A 50 42.37 -15.06 -30.65
C ALA A 50 42.19 -16.56 -30.99
N VAL A 51 41.06 -16.88 -31.64
CA VAL A 51 40.67 -18.23 -32.03
C VAL A 51 41.69 -18.83 -33.00
N SER A 52 42.09 -18.12 -34.06
CA SER A 52 43.04 -18.68 -35.06
C SER A 52 44.41 -19.01 -34.48
N GLY A 53 44.86 -18.24 -33.48
CA GLY A 53 46.14 -18.43 -32.79
C GLY A 53 46.09 -19.41 -31.62
N ASN A 54 44.91 -19.92 -31.24
CA ASN A 54 44.72 -20.81 -30.11
C ASN A 54 44.15 -22.16 -30.55
N ALA A 55 44.96 -23.21 -30.46
CA ALA A 55 44.58 -24.55 -30.89
C ALA A 55 43.33 -25.10 -30.19
N GLY A 56 43.14 -24.78 -28.89
CA GLY A 56 41.95 -25.19 -28.14
C GLY A 56 40.69 -24.48 -28.62
N HIS A 57 40.77 -23.18 -28.87
CA HIS A 57 39.66 -22.39 -29.42
C HIS A 57 39.31 -22.83 -30.85
N MET A 58 40.32 -23.10 -31.70
CA MET A 58 40.09 -23.68 -33.03
C MET A 58 39.39 -25.03 -32.95
N LEU A 59 39.80 -25.90 -32.02
CA LEU A 59 39.15 -27.20 -31.82
C LEU A 59 37.69 -27.03 -31.39
N ALA A 60 37.42 -26.09 -30.47
CA ALA A 60 36.06 -25.78 -30.04
C ALA A 60 35.19 -25.29 -31.22
N LEU A 61 35.72 -24.42 -32.08
CA LEU A 61 35.03 -23.95 -33.29
C LEU A 61 34.74 -25.10 -34.26
N ARG A 62 35.74 -25.94 -34.57
CA ARG A 62 35.56 -27.10 -35.46
C ARG A 62 34.52 -28.07 -34.92
N ASN A 63 34.54 -28.35 -33.61
CA ASN A 63 33.55 -29.22 -32.97
C ASN A 63 32.13 -28.64 -33.05
N ALA A 64 31.96 -27.32 -32.84
CA ALA A 64 30.67 -26.66 -32.95
C ALA A 64 30.12 -26.68 -34.39
N VAL A 65 30.99 -26.41 -35.38
CA VAL A 65 30.62 -26.52 -36.81
C VAL A 65 30.25 -27.95 -37.17
N GLY A 66 31.03 -28.95 -36.73
CA GLY A 66 30.71 -30.35 -36.95
C GLY A 66 29.38 -30.78 -36.32
N ALA A 67 29.09 -30.31 -35.11
CA ALA A 67 27.80 -30.54 -34.45
C ALA A 67 26.64 -29.90 -35.24
N ARG A 68 26.84 -28.68 -35.77
CA ARG A 68 25.86 -28.03 -36.64
C ARG A 68 25.59 -28.80 -37.92
N VAL A 69 26.64 -29.29 -38.59
CA VAL A 69 26.51 -30.13 -39.79
C VAL A 69 25.74 -31.41 -39.46
N ALA A 70 26.06 -32.07 -38.35
CA ALA A 70 25.39 -33.30 -37.93
C ALA A 70 23.90 -33.10 -37.57
N ALA A 71 23.56 -31.99 -36.90
CA ALA A 71 22.19 -31.66 -36.52
C ALA A 71 21.34 -31.11 -37.68
N GLY A 72 21.98 -30.65 -38.76
CA GLY A 72 21.34 -30.04 -39.92
C GLY A 72 20.69 -28.67 -39.66
N ARG A 73 20.95 -28.07 -38.50
CA ARG A 73 20.39 -26.77 -38.07
C ARG A 73 21.26 -26.12 -36.99
N PRO A 74 21.17 -24.80 -36.74
CA PRO A 74 21.97 -24.11 -35.72
C PRO A 74 21.49 -24.40 -34.29
N LEU A 75 22.42 -24.55 -33.33
CA LEU A 75 22.07 -24.68 -31.91
C LEU A 75 21.26 -23.49 -31.39
N MET A 76 21.61 -22.28 -31.83
CA MET A 76 20.93 -21.06 -31.39
C MET A 76 19.44 -21.05 -31.77
N GLU A 77 19.04 -21.75 -32.84
CA GLU A 77 17.64 -21.87 -33.21
C GLU A 77 16.86 -22.67 -32.16
N ASP A 78 17.33 -23.89 -31.84
CA ASP A 78 16.70 -24.75 -30.84
C ASP A 78 16.71 -24.10 -29.45
N LEU A 79 17.83 -23.47 -29.08
CA LEU A 79 17.99 -22.82 -27.78
C LEU A 79 17.06 -21.60 -27.64
N ASN A 80 17.00 -20.74 -28.66
CA ASN A 80 16.09 -19.58 -28.65
C ASN A 80 14.63 -20.00 -28.65
N LYS A 81 14.28 -21.06 -29.39
CA LYS A 81 12.92 -21.62 -29.38
C LYS A 81 12.56 -22.14 -27.99
N ALA A 82 13.47 -22.85 -27.32
CA ALA A 82 13.25 -23.34 -25.96
C ALA A 82 13.11 -22.19 -24.96
N PHE A 83 13.93 -21.14 -25.08
CA PHE A 83 13.82 -19.94 -24.26
C PHE A 83 12.51 -19.17 -24.48
N GLY A 84 12.08 -19.01 -25.74
CA GLY A 84 10.84 -18.31 -26.08
C GLY A 84 9.57 -19.05 -25.63
N ALA A 85 9.67 -20.35 -25.31
CA ALA A 85 8.57 -21.13 -24.77
C ALA A 85 8.42 -21.02 -23.24
N LEU A 86 9.39 -20.42 -22.54
CA LEU A 86 9.35 -20.28 -21.08
C LEU A 86 8.31 -19.24 -20.65
N SER A 87 7.50 -19.60 -19.67
CA SER A 87 6.58 -18.70 -18.98
C SER A 87 7.02 -18.42 -17.54
N LEU A 88 6.43 -17.43 -16.88
CA LEU A 88 6.68 -17.19 -15.44
C LEU A 88 6.32 -18.40 -14.57
N GLY A 89 5.32 -19.20 -14.98
CA GLY A 89 4.95 -20.44 -14.27
C GLY A 89 6.03 -21.51 -14.33
N ASP A 90 6.69 -21.66 -15.50
CA ASP A 90 7.82 -22.58 -15.66
C ASP A 90 9.04 -22.13 -14.82
N LEU A 91 9.15 -20.83 -14.57
CA LEU A 91 10.29 -20.18 -13.91
C LEU A 91 10.09 -19.94 -12.41
N THR A 92 9.11 -20.61 -11.81
CA THR A 92 8.98 -20.72 -10.34
C THR A 92 10.26 -21.26 -9.71
N SER A 93 10.91 -22.23 -10.37
CA SER A 93 12.26 -22.68 -10.05
C SER A 93 13.17 -22.56 -11.29
N PRO A 94 13.89 -21.42 -11.44
CA PRO A 94 14.73 -21.18 -12.61
C PRO A 94 15.77 -22.29 -12.85
N TYR A 95 16.38 -22.79 -11.77
CA TYR A 95 17.35 -23.88 -11.87
C TYR A 95 16.73 -25.18 -12.43
N VAL A 96 15.53 -25.56 -11.97
CA VAL A 96 14.84 -26.76 -12.48
C VAL A 96 14.46 -26.56 -13.94
N ALA A 97 14.00 -25.37 -14.32
CA ALA A 97 13.71 -25.04 -15.72
C ALA A 97 14.98 -25.13 -16.57
N THR A 98 16.12 -24.62 -16.10
CA THR A 98 17.43 -24.74 -16.74
C THR A 98 17.79 -26.20 -16.98
N VAL A 99 17.70 -27.06 -15.95
CA VAL A 99 18.04 -28.49 -16.07
C VAL A 99 17.18 -29.17 -17.12
N LYS A 100 15.84 -28.99 -17.06
CA LYS A 100 14.91 -29.57 -18.04
C LYS A 100 15.21 -29.09 -19.46
N LEU A 101 15.48 -27.80 -19.63
CA LEU A 101 15.82 -27.21 -20.92
C LEU A 101 17.12 -27.78 -21.47
N VAL A 102 18.18 -27.82 -20.66
CA VAL A 102 19.48 -28.37 -21.08
C VAL A 102 19.39 -29.85 -21.37
N ASP A 103 18.63 -30.61 -20.59
CA ASP A 103 18.47 -32.04 -20.84
C ASP A 103 17.74 -32.29 -22.14
N LYS A 104 16.70 -31.50 -22.44
CA LYS A 104 15.92 -31.62 -23.68
C LYS A 104 16.70 -31.17 -24.92
N VAL A 105 17.23 -29.95 -24.92
CA VAL A 105 18.00 -29.43 -26.07
C VAL A 105 19.32 -30.19 -26.22
N GLY A 106 19.91 -30.63 -25.10
CA GLY A 106 21.14 -31.41 -25.08
C GLY A 106 21.00 -32.86 -25.53
N GLU A 107 19.81 -33.34 -25.91
CA GLU A 107 19.65 -34.59 -26.67
C GLU A 107 20.35 -34.46 -28.04
N ASP A 108 20.09 -33.37 -28.75
CA ASP A 108 20.69 -33.07 -30.05
C ASP A 108 22.02 -32.30 -29.91
N TRP A 109 22.22 -31.62 -28.78
CA TRP A 109 23.39 -30.79 -28.53
C TRP A 109 24.15 -31.18 -27.25
N PRO A 110 24.85 -32.34 -27.22
CA PRO A 110 25.47 -32.86 -25.99
C PRO A 110 26.42 -31.90 -25.27
N ALA A 111 27.07 -30.99 -26.00
CA ALA A 111 27.97 -29.99 -25.42
C ALA A 111 27.25 -29.04 -24.43
N LEU A 112 25.94 -28.82 -24.55
CA LEU A 112 25.15 -28.06 -23.57
C LEU A 112 25.12 -28.71 -22.19
N LYS A 113 25.29 -30.04 -22.09
CA LYS A 113 25.25 -30.77 -20.82
C LYS A 113 26.51 -30.59 -19.98
N THR A 114 27.55 -29.95 -20.52
CA THR A 114 28.76 -29.59 -19.77
C THR A 114 28.43 -28.60 -18.65
N SER A 115 29.17 -28.68 -17.54
CA SER A 115 28.98 -27.80 -16.38
C SER A 115 29.15 -26.32 -16.72
N GLU A 116 30.09 -26.00 -17.60
CA GLU A 116 30.33 -24.63 -18.07
C GLU A 116 29.12 -24.07 -18.82
N ARG A 117 28.63 -24.77 -19.85
CA ARG A 117 27.47 -24.29 -20.63
C ARG A 117 26.20 -24.25 -19.78
N ARG A 118 26.00 -25.22 -18.88
CA ARG A 118 24.87 -25.24 -17.93
C ARG A 118 24.81 -23.96 -17.08
N THR A 119 25.95 -23.51 -16.56
CA THR A 119 26.02 -22.27 -15.77
C THR A 119 25.62 -21.05 -16.61
N HIS A 120 26.05 -20.98 -17.86
CA HIS A 120 25.68 -19.86 -18.75
C HIS A 120 24.20 -19.91 -19.14
N VAL A 121 23.65 -21.09 -19.42
CA VAL A 121 22.22 -21.25 -19.69
C VAL A 121 21.39 -20.88 -18.44
N ASP A 122 21.83 -21.22 -17.23
CA ASP A 122 21.16 -20.80 -15.99
C ASP A 122 21.08 -19.28 -15.86
N LYS A 123 22.19 -18.57 -16.13
CA LYS A 123 22.22 -17.10 -16.15
C LYS A 123 21.21 -16.55 -17.18
N MET A 124 21.12 -17.14 -18.36
CA MET A 124 20.14 -16.73 -19.39
C MET A 124 18.70 -16.95 -18.95
N VAL A 125 18.38 -18.12 -18.38
CA VAL A 125 17.04 -18.46 -17.89
C VAL A 125 16.59 -17.49 -16.80
N ARG A 126 17.49 -17.11 -15.88
CA ARG A 126 17.24 -16.07 -14.88
C ARG A 126 17.00 -14.70 -15.51
N GLY A 127 17.78 -14.34 -16.53
CA GLY A 127 17.57 -13.12 -17.31
C GLY A 127 16.20 -13.09 -18.00
N ILE A 128 15.75 -14.23 -18.55
CA ILE A 128 14.43 -14.37 -19.14
C ILE A 128 13.32 -14.20 -18.09
N LYS A 129 13.48 -14.79 -16.89
CA LYS A 129 12.55 -14.55 -15.78
C LYS A 129 12.42 -13.06 -15.48
N LEU A 130 13.54 -12.36 -15.37
CA LEU A 130 13.55 -10.91 -15.13
C LEU A 130 12.85 -10.14 -16.24
N ASP A 131 13.15 -10.43 -17.51
CA ASP A 131 12.52 -9.78 -18.66
C ASP A 131 10.98 -10.01 -18.66
N LEU A 132 10.53 -11.22 -18.33
CA LEU A 132 9.10 -11.54 -18.20
C LEU A 132 8.43 -10.83 -17.01
N LEU A 133 9.10 -10.74 -15.86
CA LEU A 133 8.60 -9.99 -14.70
C LEU A 133 8.45 -8.50 -15.02
N VAL A 134 9.46 -7.90 -15.65
CA VAL A 134 9.41 -6.49 -16.09
C VAL A 134 8.30 -6.29 -17.11
N ALA A 135 8.14 -7.19 -18.07
CA ALA A 135 7.06 -7.11 -19.06
C ALA A 135 5.67 -7.17 -18.38
N LYS A 136 5.51 -8.06 -17.39
CA LYS A 136 4.29 -8.13 -16.56
C LYS A 136 4.07 -6.83 -15.80
N ALA A 137 5.09 -6.30 -15.13
CA ALA A 137 5.01 -5.08 -14.34
C ALA A 137 4.63 -3.86 -15.20
N LYS A 138 5.20 -3.72 -16.40
CA LYS A 138 4.85 -2.65 -17.35
C LYS A 138 3.42 -2.74 -17.89
N GLY A 139 2.79 -3.92 -17.80
CA GLY A 139 1.40 -4.12 -18.17
C GLY A 139 0.41 -3.80 -17.04
N VAL A 140 0.88 -3.43 -15.85
CA VAL A 140 0.04 -3.04 -14.72
C VAL A 140 -0.01 -1.52 -14.63
N ASP A 141 -1.22 -0.96 -14.53
CA ASP A 141 -1.41 0.48 -14.43
C ASP A 141 -0.95 1.05 -13.07
N GLY A 142 -0.48 2.30 -13.10
CA GLY A 142 -0.04 3.03 -11.91
C GLY A 142 1.15 2.38 -11.19
N ASP A 143 1.17 2.48 -9.86
CA ASP A 143 2.27 1.98 -9.03
C ASP A 143 2.28 0.45 -8.90
N GLY A 144 1.25 -0.24 -9.38
CA GLY A 144 1.07 -1.67 -9.21
C GLY A 144 2.20 -2.50 -9.82
N GLY A 145 2.76 -2.05 -10.95
CA GLY A 145 3.92 -2.69 -11.58
C GLY A 145 5.17 -2.62 -10.71
N ILE A 146 5.45 -1.46 -10.12
CA ILE A 146 6.62 -1.25 -9.25
C ILE A 146 6.46 -2.07 -7.96
N ARG A 147 5.26 -2.07 -7.37
CA ARG A 147 4.93 -2.89 -6.18
C ARG A 147 5.18 -4.38 -6.42
N LEU A 148 4.75 -4.91 -7.56
CA LEU A 148 4.99 -6.30 -7.94
C LEU A 148 6.48 -6.64 -7.96
N LEU A 149 7.32 -5.77 -8.51
CA LEU A 149 8.77 -6.02 -8.58
C LEU A 149 9.45 -5.91 -7.21
N ILE A 150 8.94 -5.05 -6.32
CA ILE A 150 9.38 -4.97 -4.92
C ILE A 150 9.01 -6.27 -4.17
N GLU A 151 7.81 -6.82 -4.40
CA GLU A 151 7.37 -8.08 -3.80
C GLU A 151 8.19 -9.29 -4.27
N GLU A 152 8.64 -9.27 -5.54
CA GLU A 152 9.57 -10.27 -6.09
C GLU A 152 11.02 -10.07 -5.62
N ASP A 153 11.28 -9.14 -4.68
CA ASP A 153 12.58 -8.87 -4.06
C ASP A 153 13.68 -8.54 -5.09
N LEU A 154 13.31 -7.78 -6.13
CA LEU A 154 14.28 -7.33 -7.12
C LEU A 154 15.09 -6.13 -6.60
N ASP A 155 16.37 -6.10 -7.00
CA ASP A 155 17.27 -5.02 -6.66
C ASP A 155 16.71 -3.65 -7.15
N PRO A 156 16.70 -2.60 -6.30
CA PRO A 156 16.17 -1.29 -6.66
C PRO A 156 16.77 -0.70 -7.94
N ALA A 157 18.08 -0.84 -8.16
CA ALA A 157 18.74 -0.30 -9.34
C ALA A 157 18.25 -1.01 -10.61
N VAL A 158 17.96 -2.31 -10.53
CA VAL A 158 17.37 -3.07 -11.64
C VAL A 158 15.95 -2.62 -11.92
N ILE A 159 15.13 -2.41 -10.88
CA ILE A 159 13.75 -1.92 -11.05
C ILE A 159 13.77 -0.56 -11.73
N ILE A 160 14.56 0.39 -11.23
CA ILE A 160 14.67 1.76 -11.75
C ILE A 160 15.08 1.74 -13.23
N ASP A 161 16.18 1.06 -13.55
CA ASP A 161 16.69 0.96 -14.93
C ASP A 161 15.68 0.29 -15.87
N ARG A 162 15.11 -0.86 -15.48
CA ARG A 162 14.25 -1.65 -16.38
C ARG A 162 12.86 -1.07 -16.53
N MET A 163 12.32 -0.43 -15.48
CA MET A 163 11.06 0.29 -15.56
C MET A 163 11.21 1.64 -16.27
N GLY A 164 12.41 2.22 -16.28
CA GLY A 164 12.67 3.54 -16.87
C GLY A 164 12.10 4.67 -16.03
N ILE A 165 12.08 4.49 -14.71
CA ILE A 165 11.61 5.46 -13.71
C ILE A 165 12.80 6.17 -13.08
N ASP A 166 12.56 7.24 -12.33
CA ASP A 166 13.59 7.88 -11.53
C ASP A 166 13.61 7.37 -10.07
N GLN A 167 14.65 7.77 -9.32
CA GLN A 167 14.80 7.39 -7.93
C GLN A 167 13.66 7.95 -7.05
N ALA A 168 13.15 9.14 -7.36
CA ALA A 168 12.11 9.78 -6.55
C ALA A 168 10.76 9.05 -6.67
N GLU A 169 10.42 8.58 -7.87
CA GLU A 169 9.25 7.76 -8.12
C GLU A 169 9.35 6.41 -7.39
N PHE A 170 10.51 5.75 -7.46
CA PHE A 170 10.74 4.52 -6.70
C PHE A 170 10.62 4.74 -5.19
N ASP A 171 11.26 5.79 -4.66
CA ASP A 171 11.25 6.15 -3.24
C ASP A 171 9.83 6.46 -2.73
N ARG A 172 9.00 7.13 -3.55
CA ARG A 172 7.59 7.35 -3.24
C ARG A 172 6.83 6.02 -3.09
N VAL A 173 7.02 5.09 -4.02
CA VAL A 173 6.29 3.81 -4.00
C VAL A 173 6.74 2.95 -2.83
N ILE A 174 8.03 2.84 -2.56
CA ILE A 174 8.52 2.05 -1.41
C ILE A 174 8.08 2.66 -0.08
N ALA A 175 8.05 4.00 0.04
CA ALA A 175 7.50 4.67 1.22
C ALA A 175 6.02 4.36 1.42
N ALA A 176 5.22 4.36 0.34
CA ALA A 176 3.81 3.99 0.40
C ALA A 176 3.62 2.51 0.82
N VAL A 177 4.41 1.59 0.26
CA VAL A 177 4.40 0.17 0.65
C VAL A 177 4.80 -0.01 2.12
N ALA A 178 5.82 0.72 2.58
CA ALA A 178 6.25 0.68 3.98
C ALA A 178 5.17 1.22 4.93
N ALA A 179 4.51 2.32 4.58
CA ALA A 179 3.40 2.88 5.34
C ALA A 179 2.22 1.90 5.41
N GLU A 180 1.86 1.26 4.30
CA GLU A 180 0.80 0.23 4.27
C GLU A 180 1.15 -0.96 5.18
N ARG A 181 2.39 -1.45 5.13
CA ARG A 181 2.85 -2.53 6.01
C ARG A 181 2.83 -2.13 7.49
N ALA A 182 3.28 -0.91 7.81
CA ALA A 182 3.25 -0.40 9.18
C ALA A 182 1.82 -0.28 9.70
N GLU A 183 0.89 0.19 8.86
CA GLU A 183 -0.52 0.30 9.22
C GLU A 183 -1.15 -1.09 9.46
N ARG A 184 -0.87 -2.07 8.60
CA ARG A 184 -1.31 -3.47 8.81
C ARG A 184 -0.80 -4.04 10.13
N VAL A 185 0.43 -3.74 10.52
CA VAL A 185 0.99 -4.14 11.82
C VAL A 185 0.25 -3.45 12.96
N ARG A 186 0.03 -2.13 12.89
CA ARG A 186 -0.75 -1.38 13.88
C ARG A 186 -2.14 -1.97 14.07
N VAL A 187 -2.84 -2.29 12.97
CA VAL A 187 -4.18 -2.90 13.02
C VAL A 187 -4.14 -4.28 13.66
N ALA A 188 -3.13 -5.10 13.35
CA ALA A 188 -2.97 -6.40 13.98
C ALA A 188 -2.73 -6.29 15.49
N GLU A 189 -1.94 -5.32 15.95
CA GLU A 189 -1.72 -5.04 17.37
C GLU A 189 -3.00 -4.57 18.08
N LEU A 190 -3.80 -3.70 17.42
CA LEU A 190 -5.10 -3.28 17.94
C LEU A 190 -6.05 -4.48 18.12
N LEU A 191 -6.11 -5.38 17.13
CA LEU A 191 -6.92 -6.59 17.17
C LEU A 191 -6.48 -7.55 18.28
N ASP A 192 -5.17 -7.74 18.47
CA ASP A 192 -4.64 -8.60 19.53
C ASP A 192 -5.11 -8.15 20.93
N GLY A 193 -5.06 -6.84 21.17
CA GLY A 193 -5.50 -6.22 22.44
C GLY A 193 -6.99 -6.32 22.75
N VAL A 194 -7.83 -6.68 21.77
CA VAL A 194 -9.29 -6.87 21.94
C VAL A 194 -9.77 -8.25 21.48
N SER A 195 -8.85 -9.20 21.30
CA SER A 195 -9.11 -10.52 20.73
C SER A 195 -10.09 -11.37 21.56
N ASP A 196 -10.24 -11.08 22.85
CA ASP A 196 -11.18 -11.72 23.78
C ASP A 196 -12.60 -11.15 23.71
N ARG A 197 -12.79 -10.03 22.99
CA ARG A 197 -14.08 -9.33 22.91
C ARG A 197 -14.94 -9.83 21.75
N PRO A 198 -16.27 -9.66 21.80
CA PRO A 198 -17.14 -9.92 20.67
C PRO A 198 -16.75 -9.11 19.42
N GLN A 199 -17.01 -9.66 18.23
CA GLN A 199 -16.62 -9.03 16.96
C GLN A 199 -17.13 -7.58 16.81
N ALA A 200 -18.35 -7.28 17.27
CA ALA A 200 -18.90 -5.93 17.23
C ALA A 200 -18.07 -4.91 18.05
N ASP A 201 -17.52 -5.33 19.19
CA ASP A 201 -16.66 -4.49 20.03
C ASP A 201 -15.26 -4.34 19.44
N GLN A 202 -14.76 -5.37 18.75
CA GLN A 202 -13.51 -5.28 17.99
C GLN A 202 -13.66 -4.28 16.83
N ILE A 203 -14.73 -4.39 16.05
CA ILE A 203 -15.06 -3.46 14.96
C ILE A 203 -15.19 -2.03 15.51
N ARG A 204 -15.93 -1.83 16.61
CA ARG A 204 -16.06 -0.52 17.26
C ARG A 204 -14.69 0.04 17.66
N HIS A 205 -13.82 -0.79 18.23
CA HIS A 205 -12.48 -0.39 18.62
C HIS A 205 -11.65 0.08 17.43
N LEU A 206 -11.68 -0.65 16.31
CA LEU A 206 -10.97 -0.29 15.09
C LEU A 206 -11.51 1.01 14.45
N ILE A 207 -12.83 1.18 14.39
CA ILE A 207 -13.47 2.42 13.90
C ILE A 207 -13.04 3.62 14.76
N THR A 208 -13.04 3.46 16.09
CA THR A 208 -12.62 4.51 17.03
C THR A 208 -11.12 4.81 16.95
N SER A 209 -10.33 3.88 16.39
CA SER A 209 -8.87 4.02 16.20
C SER A 209 -8.50 4.49 14.80
N ASP A 210 -9.46 5.06 14.07
CA ASP A 210 -9.35 5.60 12.72
C ASP A 210 -8.80 4.58 11.69
N VAL A 211 -9.14 3.29 11.84
CA VAL A 211 -8.78 2.26 10.86
C VAL A 211 -9.73 2.30 9.67
N SER A 212 -9.22 2.17 8.45
CA SER A 212 -10.06 2.15 7.24
C SER A 212 -10.93 0.90 7.17
N GLU A 213 -12.10 1.00 6.52
CA GLU A 213 -13.02 -0.14 6.39
C GLU A 213 -12.37 -1.31 5.65
N GLU A 214 -11.54 -1.03 4.64
CA GLU A 214 -10.83 -2.06 3.88
C GLU A 214 -9.93 -2.91 4.79
N LEU A 215 -9.20 -2.28 5.72
CA LEU A 215 -8.34 -2.99 6.66
C LEU A 215 -9.15 -3.69 7.77
N ILE A 216 -10.29 -3.14 8.17
CA ILE A 216 -11.21 -3.80 9.12
C ILE A 216 -11.75 -5.09 8.50
N ILE A 217 -12.10 -5.07 7.22
CA ILE A 217 -12.56 -6.25 6.48
C ILE A 217 -11.41 -7.25 6.31
N GLU A 218 -10.27 -6.78 5.81
CA GLU A 218 -9.14 -7.65 5.46
C GLU A 218 -8.52 -8.34 6.69
N LEU A 219 -8.24 -7.58 7.75
CA LEU A 219 -7.52 -8.10 8.92
C LEU A 219 -8.47 -8.48 10.07
N GLY A 220 -9.58 -7.77 10.23
CA GLY A 220 -10.57 -8.05 11.28
C GLY A 220 -11.59 -9.13 10.89
N GLY A 221 -11.62 -9.55 9.62
CA GLY A 221 -12.56 -10.56 9.13
C GLY A 221 -14.03 -10.14 9.26
N ALA A 222 -14.29 -8.84 9.30
CA ALA A 222 -15.63 -8.28 9.33
C ALA A 222 -16.21 -8.19 7.91
N ASP A 223 -17.53 -8.27 7.79
CA ASP A 223 -18.21 -7.92 6.54
C ASP A 223 -18.74 -6.48 6.59
N GLN A 224 -19.11 -5.96 5.41
CA GLN A 224 -19.62 -4.59 5.26
C GLN A 224 -20.88 -4.34 6.11
N ALA A 225 -21.71 -5.36 6.32
CA ALA A 225 -22.96 -5.23 7.07
C ALA A 225 -22.67 -5.05 8.57
N ALA A 226 -21.75 -5.83 9.12
CA ALA A 226 -21.31 -5.72 10.51
C ALA A 226 -20.70 -4.35 10.80
N ILE A 227 -19.88 -3.80 9.89
CA ILE A 227 -19.32 -2.45 10.02
C ILE A 227 -20.45 -1.39 10.03
N ALA A 228 -21.40 -1.50 9.11
CA ALA A 228 -22.52 -0.55 9.02
C ALA A 228 -23.42 -0.60 10.28
N ASP A 229 -23.70 -1.80 10.79
CA ASP A 229 -24.49 -1.98 12.01
C ASP A 229 -23.82 -1.36 13.24
N VAL A 230 -22.50 -1.53 13.38
CA VAL A 230 -21.72 -0.91 14.47
C VAL A 230 -21.71 0.61 14.34
N LYS A 231 -21.50 1.16 13.14
CA LYS A 231 -21.56 2.61 12.90
C LYS A 231 -22.91 3.21 13.28
N ARG A 232 -24.01 2.58 12.84
CA ARG A 232 -25.36 3.01 13.21
C ARG A 232 -25.56 3.00 14.72
N ALA A 233 -25.17 1.92 15.39
CA ALA A 233 -25.27 1.83 16.85
C ALA A 233 -24.43 2.92 17.56
N MET A 234 -23.25 3.27 17.04
CA MET A 234 -22.43 4.36 17.56
C MET A 234 -23.09 5.74 17.35
N GLU A 235 -23.67 5.99 16.18
CA GLU A 235 -24.38 7.24 15.89
C GLU A 235 -25.61 7.41 16.79
N GLU A 236 -26.37 6.35 17.01
CA GLU A 236 -27.51 6.33 17.95
C GLU A 236 -27.06 6.63 19.38
N GLU A 237 -25.95 6.05 19.85
CA GLU A 237 -25.39 6.32 21.18
C GLU A 237 -24.94 7.78 21.34
N ILE A 238 -24.32 8.36 20.31
CA ILE A 238 -23.90 9.77 20.30
C ILE A 238 -25.13 10.70 20.33
N ALA A 239 -26.15 10.40 19.52
CA ALA A 239 -27.39 11.16 19.50
C ALA A 239 -28.10 11.14 20.86
N GLU A 240 -28.14 9.98 21.51
CA GLU A 240 -28.74 9.82 22.83
C GLU A 240 -27.94 10.57 23.91
N LYS A 241 -26.61 10.48 23.90
CA LYS A 241 -25.75 11.27 24.81
C LYS A 241 -25.99 12.77 24.64
N LYS A 242 -26.17 13.24 23.40
CA LYS A 242 -26.48 14.64 23.11
C LYS A 242 -27.84 15.04 23.66
N ARG A 243 -28.89 14.22 23.46
CA ARG A 243 -30.23 14.46 24.00
C ARG A 243 -30.21 14.58 25.52
N LEU A 244 -29.53 13.66 26.21
CA LEU A 244 -29.40 13.68 27.67
C LEU A 244 -28.64 14.91 28.16
N ALA A 245 -27.58 15.33 27.46
CA ALA A 245 -26.85 16.54 27.79
C ALA A 245 -27.71 17.81 27.60
N GLU A 246 -28.54 17.87 26.56
CA GLU A 246 -29.49 18.95 26.31
C GLU A 246 -30.60 18.99 27.38
N GLU A 247 -31.14 17.84 27.78
CA GLU A 247 -32.12 17.74 28.87
C GLU A 247 -31.53 18.15 30.22
N GLU A 248 -30.30 17.72 30.53
CA GLU A 248 -29.62 18.14 31.75
C GLU A 248 -29.31 19.64 31.74
N ALA A 249 -28.88 20.18 30.60
CA ALA A 249 -28.67 21.62 30.44
C ALA A 249 -29.98 22.41 30.60
N ALA A 250 -31.08 21.93 30.02
CA ALA A 250 -32.40 22.53 30.17
C ALA A 250 -32.88 22.47 31.63
N ARG A 251 -32.69 21.35 32.33
CA ARG A 251 -33.01 21.22 33.75
C ARG A 251 -32.20 22.20 34.59
N LYS A 252 -30.89 22.30 34.37
CA LYS A 252 -30.03 23.26 35.07
C LYS A 252 -30.42 24.71 34.78
N ALA A 253 -30.82 25.02 33.54
CA ALA A 253 -31.30 26.34 33.18
C ALA A 253 -32.64 26.68 33.86
N ALA A 254 -33.55 25.71 33.96
CA ALA A 254 -34.82 25.88 34.68
C ALA A 254 -34.62 26.03 36.20
N GLU A 255 -33.74 25.22 36.80
CA GLU A 255 -33.39 25.31 38.23
C GLU A 255 -32.73 26.67 38.55
N ALA A 256 -31.83 27.15 37.69
CA ALA A 256 -31.21 28.47 37.84
C ALA A 256 -32.17 29.64 37.58
N ALA A 257 -33.25 29.43 36.83
CA ALA A 257 -34.27 30.45 36.61
C ALA A 257 -35.18 30.66 37.83
N GLY A 258 -35.26 29.67 38.73
CA GLY A 258 -36.20 29.67 39.85
C GLY A 258 -37.65 29.36 39.41
N PRO A 259 -38.60 29.32 40.36
CA PRO A 259 -40.02 29.11 40.04
C PRO A 259 -40.55 30.19 39.10
N SER A 260 -41.51 29.81 38.24
CA SER A 260 -42.23 30.79 37.41
C SER A 260 -43.15 31.65 38.27
N LEU A 261 -43.44 32.89 37.85
CA LEU A 261 -44.27 33.83 38.63
C LEU A 261 -45.61 33.23 39.10
N GLY A 262 -46.23 32.35 38.30
CA GLY A 262 -47.50 31.71 38.65
C GLY A 262 -47.37 30.51 39.61
N ASP A 263 -46.16 30.02 39.82
CA ASP A 263 -45.85 28.92 40.75
C ASP A 263 -45.31 29.43 42.10
N ILE A 264 -45.09 30.74 42.25
CA ILE A 264 -44.66 31.37 43.50
C ILE A 264 -45.90 31.55 44.39
N ALA A 265 -45.87 31.01 45.61
CA ALA A 265 -46.95 31.21 46.57
C ALA A 265 -47.01 32.70 46.99
N PRO A 266 -48.19 33.26 47.32
CA PRO A 266 -48.31 34.67 47.70
C PRO A 266 -47.33 35.10 48.81
N ASP A 267 -47.17 34.28 49.86
CA ASP A 267 -46.23 34.56 50.95
C ASP A 267 -44.76 34.60 50.46
N ASP A 268 -44.37 33.64 49.60
CA ASP A 268 -43.02 33.58 49.01
C ASP A 268 -42.78 34.75 48.03
N MET A 269 -43.82 35.19 47.32
CA MET A 269 -43.78 36.34 46.41
C MET A 269 -43.46 37.62 47.18
N LEU A 270 -44.11 37.83 48.33
CA LEU A 270 -43.86 38.98 49.19
C LEU A 270 -42.43 38.94 49.76
N GLU A 271 -41.94 37.77 50.19
CA GLU A 271 -40.57 37.61 50.69
C GLU A 271 -39.51 37.91 49.60
N TYR A 272 -39.75 37.46 48.36
CA TYR A 272 -38.88 37.79 47.23
C TYR A 272 -38.92 39.29 46.87
N ILE A 273 -40.10 39.92 46.88
CA ILE A 273 -40.24 41.36 46.59
C ILE A 273 -39.57 42.22 47.67
N GLU A 274 -39.72 41.86 48.95
CA GLU A 274 -39.04 42.53 50.06
C GLU A 274 -37.52 42.42 49.90
N SER A 275 -37.02 41.22 49.60
CA SER A 275 -35.60 40.97 49.34
C SER A 275 -35.07 41.80 48.15
N ILE A 276 -35.86 41.93 47.07
CA ILE A 276 -35.51 42.78 45.93
C ILE A 276 -35.40 44.25 46.35
N ARG A 277 -36.36 44.76 47.13
CA ARG A 277 -36.36 46.16 47.60
C ARG A 277 -35.16 46.46 48.50
N GLU A 278 -34.80 45.54 49.39
CA GLU A 278 -33.58 45.67 50.21
C GLU A 278 -32.31 45.74 49.33
N ILE A 279 -32.26 44.96 48.24
CA ILE A 279 -31.14 45.01 47.29
C ILE A 279 -31.12 46.32 46.50
N LEU A 280 -32.27 46.82 46.05
CA LEU A 280 -32.39 48.10 45.34
C LEU A 280 -32.03 49.31 46.23
N ASP A 281 -32.25 49.22 47.54
CA ASP A 281 -31.79 50.21 48.51
C ASP A 281 -30.26 50.21 48.69
N PHE A 282 -29.60 49.10 48.36
CA PHE A 282 -28.15 48.93 48.49
C PHE A 282 -27.36 49.36 47.24
N SER A 283 -27.89 49.14 46.03
CA SER A 283 -27.22 49.53 44.77
C SER A 283 -28.23 49.95 43.70
N ASP A 284 -27.88 50.99 42.93
CA ASP A 284 -28.59 51.47 41.74
C ASP A 284 -27.95 50.96 40.43
N VAL A 285 -26.90 50.14 40.52
CA VAL A 285 -26.20 49.58 39.36
C VAL A 285 -26.86 48.25 38.98
N GLU A 286 -27.58 48.24 37.85
CA GLU A 286 -28.30 47.06 37.33
C GLU A 286 -27.49 45.76 37.39
N LYS A 287 -26.20 45.82 37.02
CA LYS A 287 -25.33 44.64 37.01
C LYS A 287 -25.08 44.10 38.44
N GLU A 288 -24.96 44.98 39.43
CA GLU A 288 -24.76 44.59 40.83
C GLU A 288 -26.06 44.04 41.42
N ILE A 289 -27.20 44.68 41.12
CA ILE A 289 -28.54 44.24 41.52
C ILE A 289 -28.81 42.82 41.01
N ARG A 290 -28.56 42.55 39.71
CA ARG A 290 -28.74 41.21 39.12
C ARG A 290 -27.89 40.14 39.81
N VAL A 291 -26.63 40.47 40.12
CA VAL A 291 -25.72 39.54 40.82
C VAL A 291 -26.16 39.29 42.26
N MET A 292 -26.60 40.33 42.97
CA MET A 292 -27.07 40.22 44.35
C MET A 292 -28.38 39.43 44.41
N CYS A 293 -29.34 39.68 43.52
CA CYS A 293 -30.58 38.93 43.46
C CYS A 293 -30.35 37.45 43.11
N GLU A 294 -29.42 37.16 42.20
CA GLU A 294 -29.02 35.78 41.86
C GLU A 294 -28.37 35.07 43.07
N GLN A 295 -27.51 35.75 43.83
CA GLN A 295 -26.90 35.20 45.06
C GLN A 295 -27.91 34.96 46.18
N SER A 296 -28.97 35.77 46.24
CA SER A 296 -30.07 35.65 47.20
C SER A 296 -31.14 34.63 46.79
N GLY A 297 -30.95 33.94 45.65
CA GLY A 297 -31.89 32.90 45.19
C GLY A 297 -33.22 33.46 44.69
N ILE A 298 -33.25 34.74 44.28
CA ILE A 298 -34.47 35.40 43.79
C ILE A 298 -34.77 34.91 42.37
N PRO A 299 -36.01 34.49 42.06
CA PRO A 299 -36.40 34.00 40.74
C PRO A 299 -36.07 34.99 39.63
N LYS A 300 -35.49 34.51 38.54
CA LYS A 300 -34.96 35.34 37.45
C LYS A 300 -36.03 36.23 36.82
N ASP A 301 -37.27 35.74 36.72
CA ASP A 301 -38.39 36.51 36.19
C ASP A 301 -38.73 37.73 37.08
N LEU A 302 -38.63 37.59 38.41
CA LEU A 302 -38.79 38.71 39.33
C LEU A 302 -37.62 39.69 39.26
N VAL A 303 -36.39 39.19 39.12
CA VAL A 303 -35.21 40.05 38.90
C VAL A 303 -35.35 40.87 37.62
N GLU A 304 -35.86 40.26 36.54
CA GLU A 304 -36.08 40.98 35.28
C GLU A 304 -37.19 42.03 35.41
N ILE A 305 -38.30 41.71 36.08
CA ILE A 305 -39.38 42.68 36.35
C ILE A 305 -38.86 43.85 37.18
N ALA A 306 -38.13 43.58 38.26
CA ALA A 306 -37.59 44.62 39.14
C ALA A 306 -36.68 45.61 38.42
N VAL A 307 -35.92 45.15 37.42
CA VAL A 307 -34.99 45.99 36.66
C VAL A 307 -35.65 46.71 35.48
N SER A 308 -36.64 46.07 34.84
CA SER A 308 -37.22 46.56 33.56
C SER A 308 -38.58 47.24 33.70
N ASP A 309 -39.37 46.86 34.70
CA ASP A 309 -40.75 47.30 34.90
C ASP A 309 -41.11 47.34 36.41
N PRO A 310 -40.60 48.33 37.16
CA PRO A 310 -40.82 48.43 38.61
C PRO A 310 -42.31 48.56 39.00
N ASP A 311 -43.12 49.22 38.17
CA ASP A 311 -44.56 49.39 38.43
C ASP A 311 -45.27 48.02 38.47
N LYS A 312 -44.83 47.08 37.64
CA LYS A 312 -45.34 45.70 37.63
C LYS A 312 -44.92 44.89 38.84
N LEU A 313 -43.81 45.24 39.50
CA LEU A 313 -43.41 44.62 40.76
C LEU A 313 -44.40 45.00 41.88
N ASP A 314 -44.87 46.25 41.89
CA ASP A 314 -45.88 46.75 42.85
C ASP A 314 -47.27 46.12 42.63
N GLU A 315 -47.63 45.85 41.36
CA GLU A 315 -48.84 45.10 41.02
C GLU A 315 -48.79 43.67 41.58
N LEU A 316 -47.66 42.97 41.41
CA LEU A 316 -47.48 41.61 41.93
C LEU A 316 -47.50 41.56 43.47
N GLU A 317 -46.97 42.58 44.15
CA GLU A 317 -47.07 42.71 45.60
C GLU A 317 -48.53 42.86 46.04
N THR A 318 -49.27 43.78 45.42
CA THR A 318 -50.68 44.03 45.74
C THR A 318 -51.54 42.78 45.51
N GLU A 319 -51.29 42.05 44.41
CA GLU A 319 -51.99 40.79 44.12
C GLU A 319 -51.67 39.69 45.15
N ALA A 320 -50.47 39.69 45.74
CA ALA A 320 -50.06 38.72 46.75
C ALA A 320 -50.58 39.04 48.16
N GLU A 321 -50.80 40.33 48.51
CA GLU A 321 -51.35 40.76 49.81
C GLU A 321 -52.85 40.46 49.98
N GLY A 322 -53.61 40.35 48.89
CA GLY A 322 -55.03 39.98 48.86
C GLY A 322 -56.03 41.13 48.73
#